data_AF-A0A8G1VVN0-F1
#
_entry.id   AF-A0A8G1VVN0-F1
#
_cell.length_a   1.000
_cell.length_b   1.000
_cell.length_c   1.000
_cell.angle_alpha   90.00
_cell.angle_beta   90.00
_cell.angle_gamma   90.00
#
_symmetry.space_group_name_H-M   'P 1'
#
loop_
_entity.id
_entity.type
_entity.pdbx_description
1 polymer ?
#
loop_
_entity_poly.entity_id
_entity_poly.type
_entity_poly.pdbx_seq_one_letter_code
_entity_poly.pdbx_strand_id
1 'polypeptide(L)'
;MSAAAVSYKERQFLAVIGDEDSVTGLLLAGIGHVTDGPDAQRNFLVVDSKTETSAIEKAFHSFTQERQDIAVLLINQHIAERIRHAVDSYAEAFPAVLEIPSKDHPYDPEKDSVLKRVRRLFGE
;
A
#
# COMPACT_ATOMS: atom_id res chain seq x y z
N MET A 1 -3.89 -15.09 -26.74
CA MET A 1 -4.18 -13.79 -26.08
C MET A 1 -5.20 -14.06 -24.98
N SER A 2 -4.99 -13.62 -23.73
CA SER A 2 -5.98 -13.57 -22.62
C SER A 2 -5.61 -14.22 -21.26
N ALA A 3 -4.35 -14.47 -20.91
CA ALA A 3 -4.00 -14.76 -19.51
C ALA A 3 -3.93 -13.46 -18.66
N ALA A 4 -3.42 -12.37 -19.25
CA ALA A 4 -3.28 -11.08 -18.56
C ALA A 4 -4.64 -10.41 -18.24
N ALA A 5 -5.64 -10.56 -19.09
CA ALA A 5 -6.90 -9.82 -18.98
C ALA A 5 -7.84 -10.29 -17.84
N VAL A 6 -7.68 -11.53 -17.36
CA VAL A 6 -8.53 -12.09 -16.29
C VAL A 6 -8.08 -11.56 -14.92
N SER A 7 -6.78 -11.32 -14.73
CA SER A 7 -6.17 -10.86 -13.46
C SER A 7 -6.69 -9.51 -12.95
N TYR A 8 -7.25 -8.66 -13.82
CA TYR A 8 -7.68 -7.31 -13.43
C TYR A 8 -9.11 -7.24 -12.89
N LYS A 9 -10.00 -8.18 -13.25
CA LYS A 9 -11.42 -8.12 -12.87
C LYS A 9 -11.67 -8.45 -11.40
N GLU A 10 -10.77 -9.21 -10.78
CA GLU A 10 -10.91 -9.70 -9.40
C GLU A 10 -10.30 -8.73 -8.37
N ARG A 11 -9.53 -7.73 -8.83
CA ARG A 11 -8.92 -6.69 -8.00
C ARG A 11 -9.90 -5.56 -7.74
N GLN A 12 -10.66 -5.66 -6.66
CA GLN A 12 -11.76 -4.75 -6.34
C GLN A 12 -11.51 -3.90 -5.09
N PHE A 13 -10.54 -4.26 -4.26
CA PHE A 13 -10.34 -3.60 -2.97
C PHE A 13 -9.16 -2.63 -2.96
N LEU A 14 -9.31 -1.60 -2.14
CA LEU A 14 -8.21 -0.74 -1.70
C LEU A 14 -7.67 -1.31 -0.39
N ALA A 15 -6.36 -1.27 -0.19
CA ALA A 15 -5.74 -1.60 1.09
C ALA A 15 -4.99 -0.39 1.67
N VAL A 16 -4.82 -0.36 2.99
CA VAL A 16 -4.17 0.77 3.68
C VAL A 16 -3.15 0.31 4.69
N ILE A 17 -1.97 0.93 4.69
CA ILE A 17 -1.00 0.86 5.79
C ILE A 17 -0.75 2.30 6.25
N GLY A 18 -1.31 2.68 7.39
CA GLY A 18 -1.34 4.08 7.79
C GLY A 18 -1.39 4.31 9.29
N ASP A 19 -1.19 5.56 9.70
CA ASP A 19 -1.47 6.00 11.07
C ASP A 19 -2.97 5.97 11.37
N GLU A 20 -3.30 6.08 12.66
CA GLU A 20 -4.68 5.99 13.16
C GLU A 20 -5.62 6.99 12.48
N ASP A 21 -5.18 8.25 12.31
CA ASP A 21 -5.96 9.30 11.68
C ASP A 21 -6.23 8.99 10.18
N SER A 22 -5.21 8.56 9.44
CA SER A 22 -5.33 8.22 8.01
C SER A 22 -6.22 7.01 7.78
N VAL A 23 -6.01 5.93 8.54
CA VAL A 23 -6.81 4.70 8.42
C VAL A 23 -8.26 4.99 8.79
N THR A 24 -8.51 5.72 9.88
CA THR A 24 -9.88 6.07 10.30
C THR A 24 -10.60 6.87 9.23
N GLY A 25 -9.96 7.89 8.65
CA GLY A 25 -10.56 8.69 7.57
C GLY A 25 -10.91 7.85 6.33
N LEU A 26 -10.04 6.92 5.95
CA LEU A 26 -10.28 6.03 4.81
C LEU A 26 -11.37 5.00 5.10
N LEU A 27 -11.41 4.43 6.31
CA LEU A 27 -12.48 3.52 6.73
C LEU A 27 -13.85 4.21 6.70
N LEU A 28 -13.94 5.48 7.08
CA LEU A 28 -15.16 6.29 6.96
C LEU A 28 -15.60 6.50 5.51
N ALA A 29 -14.64 6.54 4.56
CA ALA A 29 -14.95 6.58 3.13
C ALA A 29 -15.47 5.24 2.57
N GLY A 30 -15.53 4.18 3.40
CA GLY A 30 -16.14 2.91 3.05
C GLY A 30 -15.20 1.90 2.39
N ILE A 31 -13.88 2.09 2.45
CA ILE A 31 -12.93 1.16 1.82
C ILE A 31 -12.65 -0.09 2.67
N GLY A 32 -13.04 -0.09 3.94
CA GLY A 32 -12.74 -1.17 4.88
C GLY A 32 -13.44 -2.47 4.52
N HIS A 33 -12.67 -3.55 4.41
CA HIS A 33 -13.18 -4.88 4.11
C HIS A 33 -12.46 -5.93 4.96
N VAL A 34 -13.22 -6.94 5.40
CA VAL A 34 -12.72 -8.12 6.10
C VAL A 34 -13.15 -9.32 5.29
N THR A 35 -12.19 -10.16 4.90
CA THR A 35 -12.50 -11.37 4.14
C THR A 35 -13.30 -12.35 4.98
N ASP A 36 -14.23 -13.07 4.34
CA ASP A 36 -15.02 -14.12 4.99
C ASP A 36 -14.16 -15.37 5.25
N GLY A 37 -14.49 -16.10 6.32
CA GLY A 37 -13.89 -17.40 6.64
C GLY A 37 -13.05 -17.43 7.92
N PRO A 38 -12.43 -18.59 8.23
CA PRO A 38 -11.66 -18.80 9.46
C PRO A 38 -10.37 -17.94 9.51
N ASP A 39 -9.79 -17.63 8.35
CA ASP A 39 -8.62 -16.77 8.19
C ASP A 39 -9.04 -15.35 7.78
N ALA A 40 -9.96 -14.74 8.52
CA ALA A 40 -10.47 -13.41 8.24
C ALA A 40 -9.34 -12.37 8.26
N GLN A 41 -9.07 -11.76 7.10
CA GLN A 41 -8.01 -10.78 6.90
C GLN A 41 -8.61 -9.41 6.61
N ARG A 42 -8.11 -8.40 7.32
CA ARG A 42 -8.46 -7.00 7.10
C ARG A 42 -7.61 -6.45 5.96
N ASN A 43 -8.16 -5.55 5.15
CA ASN A 43 -7.42 -4.80 4.13
C ASN A 43 -6.74 -3.54 4.68
N PHE A 44 -6.53 -3.43 6.01
CA PHE A 44 -5.87 -2.28 6.60
C PHE A 44 -4.98 -2.68 7.78
N LEU A 45 -3.89 -1.93 7.96
CA LEU A 45 -3.02 -1.98 9.12
C LEU A 45 -2.91 -0.56 9.70
N VAL A 46 -3.26 -0.42 10.98
CA VAL A 46 -2.97 0.79 11.75
C VAL A 46 -1.55 0.67 12.29
N VAL A 47 -0.73 1.67 12.03
CA VAL A 47 0.67 1.75 12.46
C VAL A 47 0.79 2.83 13.51
N ASP A 48 1.29 2.44 14.68
CA ASP A 48 1.63 3.33 15.78
C ASP A 48 3.15 3.30 16.06
N SER A 49 3.57 4.03 17.10
CA SER A 49 4.98 4.08 17.53
C SER A 49 5.51 2.76 18.09
N LYS A 50 4.62 1.82 18.44
CA LYS A 50 4.98 0.50 18.98
C LYS A 50 4.99 -0.59 17.91
N THR A 51 4.44 -0.31 16.73
CA THR A 51 4.33 -1.24 15.63
C THR A 51 5.72 -1.53 15.07
N GLU A 52 6.12 -2.80 15.12
CA GLU A 52 7.42 -3.24 14.63
C GLU A 52 7.53 -3.14 13.10
N THR A 53 8.74 -2.89 12.61
CA THR A 53 9.01 -2.83 11.15
C THR A 53 8.70 -4.15 10.45
N SER A 54 8.96 -5.27 11.13
CA SER A 54 8.62 -6.63 10.66
C SER A 54 7.11 -6.80 10.38
N ALA A 55 6.25 -6.20 11.19
CA ALA A 55 4.80 -6.26 11.01
C ALA A 55 4.35 -5.46 9.78
N ILE A 56 4.99 -4.31 9.52
CA ILE A 56 4.73 -3.47 8.34
C ILE A 56 5.17 -4.21 7.08
N GLU A 57 6.36 -4.80 7.07
CA GLU A 57 6.85 -5.62 5.94
C GLU A 57 5.93 -6.79 5.65
N LYS A 58 5.49 -7.51 6.68
CA LYS A 58 4.56 -8.63 6.55
C LYS A 58 3.22 -8.18 5.94
N ALA A 59 2.67 -7.07 6.40
CA ALA A 59 1.43 -6.53 5.85
C ALA A 59 1.61 -6.06 4.40
N PHE A 60 2.71 -5.38 4.09
CA PHE A 60 3.04 -4.97 2.73
C PHE A 60 3.15 -6.18 1.80
N HIS A 61 3.86 -7.23 2.20
CA HIS A 61 3.97 -8.48 1.44
C HIS A 61 2.61 -9.16 1.24
N SER A 62 1.81 -9.26 2.31
CA SER A 62 0.48 -9.88 2.22
C SER A 62 -0.44 -9.13 1.26
N PHE A 63 -0.44 -7.80 1.31
CA PHE A 63 -1.27 -6.97 0.42
C PHE A 63 -0.76 -6.93 -1.03
N THR A 64 0.53 -7.12 -1.26
CA THR A 64 1.12 -7.01 -2.61
C THR A 64 1.30 -8.34 -3.33
N GLN A 65 1.56 -9.43 -2.61
CA GLN A 65 1.94 -10.73 -3.19
C GLN A 65 0.96 -11.86 -2.87
N GLU A 66 0.40 -11.88 -1.65
CA GLU A 66 -0.50 -12.98 -1.23
C GLU A 66 -1.94 -12.71 -1.67
N ARG A 67 -2.42 -11.47 -1.52
CA ARG A 67 -3.79 -11.08 -1.85
C ARG A 67 -3.93 -10.64 -3.31
N GLN A 68 -4.75 -11.37 -4.05
CA GLN A 68 -5.01 -11.12 -5.47
C GLN A 68 -6.19 -10.18 -5.73
N ASP A 69 -6.93 -9.81 -4.69
CA ASP A 69 -8.14 -8.99 -4.76
C ASP A 69 -7.91 -7.50 -4.46
N ILE A 70 -6.67 -7.12 -4.15
CA ILE A 70 -6.26 -5.73 -3.93
C ILE A 70 -5.82 -5.10 -5.26
N ALA A 71 -6.40 -3.94 -5.56
CA ALA A 71 -6.10 -3.13 -6.73
C ALA A 71 -5.07 -2.03 -6.43
N VAL A 72 -5.21 -1.35 -5.29
CA VAL A 72 -4.35 -0.25 -4.87
C VAL A 72 -4.04 -0.39 -3.39
N LEU A 73 -2.77 -0.20 -3.03
CA LEU A 73 -2.29 -0.10 -1.66
C LEU A 73 -1.91 1.36 -1.37
N LEU A 74 -2.63 1.99 -0.45
CA LEU A 74 -2.28 3.29 0.10
C LEU A 74 -1.36 3.10 1.30
N ILE A 75 -0.22 3.78 1.32
CA ILE A 75 0.71 3.75 2.45
C ILE A 75 1.12 5.17 2.82
N ASN A 76 1.14 5.53 4.10
CA ASN A 76 1.70 6.84 4.45
C ASN A 76 3.20 6.87 4.13
N GLN A 77 3.68 7.95 3.51
CA GLN A 77 5.06 8.07 3.06
C GLN A 77 6.09 7.86 4.20
N HIS A 78 5.81 8.39 5.39
CA HIS A 78 6.70 8.23 6.55
C HIS A 78 6.78 6.77 7.02
N ILE A 79 5.75 5.96 6.79
CA ILE A 79 5.74 4.52 7.08
C ILE A 79 6.47 3.75 5.98
N ALA A 80 6.24 4.10 4.72
CA ALA A 80 6.94 3.53 3.58
C ALA A 80 8.47 3.68 3.71
N GLU A 81 8.94 4.79 4.31
CA GLU A 81 10.36 5.00 4.59
C GLU A 81 10.97 3.93 5.51
N ARG A 82 10.21 3.39 6.47
CA ARG A 82 10.69 2.33 7.37
C ARG A 82 10.96 1.01 6.62
N ILE A 83 10.29 0.81 5.49
CA ILE A 83 10.38 -0.39 4.65
C ILE A 83 10.81 -0.04 3.22
N ARG A 84 11.59 1.05 3.05
CA ARG A 84 11.92 1.64 1.74
C ARG A 84 12.48 0.60 0.76
N HIS A 85 13.31 -0.31 1.26
CA HIS A 85 13.88 -1.40 0.47
C HIS A 85 12.81 -2.31 -0.15
N ALA A 86 11.74 -2.63 0.57
CA ALA A 86 10.65 -3.47 0.09
C ALA A 86 9.78 -2.74 -0.95
N VAL A 87 9.49 -1.46 -0.71
CA VAL A 87 8.72 -0.60 -1.63
C VAL A 87 9.47 -0.37 -2.93
N ASP A 88 10.75 -0.02 -2.87
CA ASP A 88 11.57 0.24 -4.06
C ASP A 88 11.80 -1.02 -4.91
N SER A 89 11.93 -2.19 -4.24
CA SER A 89 12.07 -3.50 -4.90
C SER A 89 10.78 -3.98 -5.56
N TYR A 90 9.63 -3.42 -5.19
CA TYR A 90 8.35 -3.78 -5.77
C TYR A 90 8.20 -3.14 -7.16
N ALA A 91 8.15 -4.00 -8.19
CA ALA A 91 8.09 -3.58 -9.60
C ALA A 91 6.84 -4.10 -10.34
N GLU A 92 6.01 -4.89 -9.66
CA GLU A 92 4.78 -5.41 -10.25
C GLU A 92 3.77 -4.29 -10.48
N ALA A 93 2.96 -4.43 -11.53
CA ALA A 93 1.95 -3.44 -11.87
C ALA A 93 0.76 -3.41 -10.88
N PHE A 94 0.51 -4.53 -10.18
CA PHE A 94 -0.64 -4.68 -9.29
C PHE A 94 -0.33 -5.44 -8.00
N PRO A 95 -0.82 -4.95 -6.84
CA PRO A 95 -1.54 -3.68 -6.67
C PRO A 95 -0.66 -2.43 -6.91
N ALA A 96 -1.29 -1.34 -7.35
CA ALA A 96 -0.61 -0.04 -7.43
C ALA A 96 -0.30 0.47 -6.01
N VAL A 97 0.97 0.74 -5.72
CA VAL A 97 1.40 1.27 -4.41
C VAL A 97 1.47 2.79 -4.51
N LEU A 98 0.73 3.49 -3.65
CA LEU A 98 0.68 4.96 -3.60
C LEU A 98 1.09 5.47 -2.22
N GLU A 99 2.14 6.28 -2.19
CA GLU A 99 2.60 6.98 -0.99
C GLU A 99 1.75 8.24 -0.76
N ILE A 100 1.06 8.33 0.37
CA ILE A 100 0.21 9.47 0.74
C ILE A 100 0.79 10.24 1.93
N PRO A 101 0.54 11.55 2.06
CA PRO A 101 0.88 12.28 3.29
C PRO A 101 0.09 11.74 4.48
N SER A 102 0.49 12.15 5.68
CA SER A 102 -0.34 12.01 6.86
C SER A 102 -0.53 13.37 7.54
N LYS A 103 -1.37 13.41 8.58
CA LYS A 103 -1.72 14.66 9.27
C LYS A 103 -0.48 15.42 9.79
N ASP A 104 0.48 14.70 10.37
CA ASP A 104 1.68 15.29 10.97
C ASP A 104 2.90 15.27 10.03
N HIS A 105 2.82 14.50 8.93
CA HIS A 105 3.93 14.28 8.02
C HIS A 105 3.54 14.71 6.59
N PRO A 106 3.94 15.91 6.15
CA PRO A 106 3.66 16.38 4.80
C PRO A 106 4.39 15.51 3.76
N TYR A 107 3.86 15.52 2.53
CA TYR A 107 4.43 14.78 1.42
C TYR A 107 5.74 15.41 0.93
N ASP A 108 6.77 14.59 0.78
CA ASP A 108 8.07 14.92 0.23
C ASP A 108 8.25 14.27 -1.15
N PRO A 109 8.21 15.04 -2.26
CA PRO A 109 8.35 14.52 -3.62
C PRO A 109 9.69 13.82 -3.87
N GLU A 110 10.74 14.13 -3.11
CA GLU A 110 12.07 13.56 -3.32
C GLU A 110 12.18 12.12 -2.80
N LYS A 111 11.26 11.70 -1.93
CA LYS A 111 11.28 10.35 -1.32
C LYS A 111 10.44 9.34 -2.07
N ASP A 112 9.48 9.80 -2.86
CA ASP A 112 8.52 8.98 -3.59
C ASP A 112 9.19 8.13 -4.70
N SER A 113 8.94 6.83 -4.65
CA SER A 113 9.49 5.85 -5.59
C SER A 113 9.02 6.03 -7.04
N VAL A 114 7.77 6.45 -7.25
CA VAL A 114 7.19 6.72 -8.57
C VAL A 114 7.81 7.98 -9.18
N LEU A 115 7.88 9.07 -8.42
CA LEU A 115 8.49 10.31 -8.91
C LEU A 115 9.97 10.14 -9.23
N LYS A 116 10.73 9.37 -8.42
CA LYS A 116 12.12 9.01 -8.74
C LYS A 116 12.23 8.27 -10.08
N ARG A 117 11.32 7.32 -10.36
CA ARG A 117 11.28 6.61 -11.65
C ARG A 117 10.96 7.56 -12.80
N VAL A 118 10.03 8.48 -12.60
CA VAL A 118 9.66 9.51 -13.60
C VAL A 118 10.83 10.44 -13.89
N ARG A 119 11.52 10.99 -12.88
CA ARG A 119 12.68 11.87 -13.07
C ARG A 119 13.81 11.18 -13.85
N ARG A 120 14.11 9.92 -13.52
CA ARG A 120 15.07 9.10 -14.29
C ARG A 120 14.70 8.94 -15.76
N LEU A 121 13.40 8.83 -16.08
CA LEU A 121 12.93 8.74 -17.48
C LEU A 121 13.07 10.08 -18.22
N PHE A 122 12.96 11.20 -17.52
CA PHE A 122 13.10 12.55 -18.07
C PHE A 122 14.54 13.10 -18.02
N GLY A 123 15.50 12.32 -17.52
CA GLY A 123 16.93 12.68 -17.54
C GLY A 123 17.37 13.66 -16.46
N GLU A 124 16.59 13.78 -15.38
CA GLU A 124 16.97 14.45 -14.13
C GLU A 124 17.38 13.45 -13.05
#